data_AF-A0A699YF28-F1
#
_entry.id   AF-A0A699YF28-F1
#
_cell.length_a   1.000
_cell.length_b   1.000
_cell.length_c   1.000
_cell.angle_alpha   90.00
_cell.angle_beta   90.00
_cell.angle_gamma   90.00
#
_symmetry.space_group_name_H-M   'P 1'
#
loop_
_entity.id
_entity.type
_entity.pdbx_description
1 polymer ?
#
loop_
_entity_poly.entity_id
_entity_poly.type
_entity_poly.pdbx_seq_one_letter_code
_entity_poly.pdbx_strand_id
1 'polypeptide(L)'
;MVGHYLVAGQPWLQPSQYAAVLDEAADIDEQQVAPEAGQPVTPEYASLLPFTDSYTLSADYERVSMINRLLANLWPYATQAAMRDEVLPRVKTALQDHVFKKFSFVEEVLLGNRSMRDEESWTACLQDKDFSLGSKPPRIAGIKKSVTSDNEVILEVPLVWGSNCKLDVAVILRLGPLRVFIPLELSDLHVKVESRITVKPLVEEMPCVGGVTISLLQAPHVDMSLKLSHGVDLMALPLVKEGVRWGLQSSAPGPCSDDHRFCHTR
;
A
#
# COMPACT_ATOMS: atom_id res chain seq x y z
N MET A 1 -2.44 21.43 -30.70
CA MET A 1 -1.27 20.56 -30.50
C MET A 1 -1.36 20.02 -29.09
N VAL A 2 -1.67 18.73 -28.97
CA VAL A 2 -1.79 18.00 -27.71
C VAL A 2 -0.36 17.71 -27.24
N GLY A 3 0.06 18.40 -26.18
CA GLY A 3 1.36 18.21 -25.56
C GLY A 3 1.26 17.18 -24.44
N HIS A 4 1.66 15.94 -24.74
CA HIS A 4 2.05 14.98 -23.71
C HIS A 4 3.21 15.57 -22.89
N TYR A 5 2.94 15.89 -21.62
CA TYR A 5 4.00 16.08 -20.62
C TYR A 5 3.87 14.97 -19.57
N LEU A 6 4.28 13.76 -19.95
CA LEU A 6 4.83 12.84 -18.96
C LEU A 6 6.21 13.37 -18.59
N VAL A 7 6.28 14.17 -17.53
CA VAL A 7 7.55 14.61 -16.96
C VAL A 7 8.13 13.43 -16.17
N ALA A 8 9.18 12.83 -16.72
CA ALA A 8 10.10 11.99 -15.98
C ALA A 8 10.69 12.78 -14.79
N GLY A 9 10.49 12.29 -13.55
CA GLY A 9 11.08 12.87 -12.34
C GLY A 9 10.17 13.74 -11.47
N GLN A 10 8.94 13.28 -11.17
CA GLN A 10 8.11 13.92 -10.12
C GLN A 10 8.84 13.85 -8.76
N PRO A 11 8.98 14.96 -8.01
CA PRO A 11 9.62 14.97 -6.70
C PRO A 11 8.63 14.48 -5.66
N TRP A 12 8.52 13.17 -5.49
CA TRP A 12 7.66 12.55 -4.48
C TRP A 12 7.85 13.22 -3.11
N LEU A 13 6.75 13.47 -2.40
CA LEU A 13 6.83 13.87 -0.99
C LEU A 13 7.60 12.79 -0.22
N GLN A 14 8.44 13.20 0.73
CA GLN A 14 9.12 12.22 1.56
C GLN A 14 8.10 11.40 2.33
N PRO A 15 8.41 10.14 2.69
CA PRO A 15 7.42 9.30 3.34
C PRO A 15 6.78 9.92 4.61
N SER A 16 7.59 10.60 5.40
CA SER A 16 7.13 11.37 6.57
C SER A 16 6.11 12.47 6.27
N GLN A 17 6.08 13.01 5.05
CA GLN A 17 5.25 14.14 4.65
C GLN A 17 3.84 13.71 4.21
N TYR A 18 3.66 12.53 3.60
CA TYR A 18 2.31 12.08 3.22
C TYR A 18 1.41 11.85 4.43
N ALA A 19 1.98 11.35 5.53
CA ALA A 19 1.24 11.19 6.78
C ALA A 19 0.69 12.52 7.30
N ALA A 20 1.35 13.65 7.02
CA ALA A 20 0.92 14.99 7.42
C ALA A 20 0.02 15.68 6.38
N VAL A 21 0.20 15.37 5.10
CA VAL A 21 -0.51 16.01 3.97
C VAL A 21 -1.85 15.33 3.64
N LEU A 22 -1.98 14.03 3.90
CA LEU A 22 -3.19 13.25 3.59
C LEU A 22 -4.11 13.02 4.81
N ASP A 23 -3.94 13.82 5.87
CA ASP A 23 -4.79 13.75 7.06
C ASP A 23 -6.19 14.35 6.80
N GLU A 24 -7.18 14.02 7.61
CA GLU A 24 -8.56 14.52 7.52
C GLU A 24 -8.62 16.05 7.59
N ALA A 25 -7.61 16.68 8.21
CA ALA A 25 -7.43 18.13 8.22
C ALA A 25 -7.35 18.76 6.82
N ALA A 26 -6.93 18.02 5.79
CA ALA A 26 -6.94 18.49 4.40
C ALA A 26 -8.36 18.69 3.83
N ASP A 27 -9.37 18.02 4.40
CA ASP A 27 -10.77 18.16 4.00
C ASP A 27 -11.48 19.34 4.70
N ILE A 28 -10.84 19.96 5.69
CA ILE A 28 -11.36 21.12 6.42
C ILE A 28 -10.84 22.39 5.73
N ASP A 29 -11.50 22.80 4.65
CA ASP A 29 -11.13 23.99 3.85
C ASP A 29 -11.78 25.30 4.35
N GLU A 30 -12.65 25.24 5.36
CA GLU A 30 -13.44 26.39 5.87
C GLU A 30 -12.61 27.59 6.37
N GLN A 31 -11.32 27.38 6.68
CA GLN A 31 -10.44 28.43 7.22
C GLN A 31 -9.36 28.91 6.24
N GLN A 32 -9.29 28.34 5.02
CA GLN A 32 -8.29 28.75 4.05
C GLN A 32 -8.83 29.88 3.17
N VAL A 33 -8.18 31.05 3.25
CA VAL A 33 -8.49 32.18 2.36
C VAL A 33 -8.05 31.81 0.96
N ALA A 34 -9.01 31.68 0.04
CA ALA A 34 -8.70 31.44 -1.36
C ALA A 34 -7.83 32.58 -1.92
N PRO A 35 -6.78 32.29 -2.71
CA PRO A 35 -5.96 33.32 -3.32
C PRO A 35 -6.78 34.20 -4.27
N GLU A 36 -6.41 35.48 -4.39
CA GLU A 36 -7.08 36.42 -5.28
C GLU A 36 -7.04 35.94 -6.74
N ALA A 37 -8.21 35.91 -7.39
CA ALA A 37 -8.35 35.44 -8.76
C ALA A 37 -7.49 36.28 -9.72
N GLY A 38 -6.75 35.61 -10.61
CA GLY A 38 -5.95 36.25 -11.67
C GLY A 38 -4.45 36.40 -11.37
N GLN A 39 -3.98 36.02 -10.18
CA GLN A 39 -2.54 35.93 -9.91
C GLN A 39 -1.95 34.61 -10.45
N PRO A 40 -0.71 34.62 -10.97
CA PRO A 40 -0.03 33.39 -11.37
C PRO A 40 0.23 32.50 -10.15
N VAL A 41 0.01 31.19 -10.31
CA VAL A 41 0.26 30.19 -9.26
C VAL A 41 1.75 30.20 -8.90
N THR A 42 2.07 30.32 -7.60
CA THR A 42 3.46 30.28 -7.14
C THR A 42 4.10 28.93 -7.48
N PRO A 43 5.42 28.87 -7.72
CA PRO A 43 6.10 27.60 -8.01
C PRO A 43 5.93 26.57 -6.88
N GLU A 44 5.75 27.04 -5.65
CA GLU A 44 5.46 26.20 -4.48
C GLU A 44 4.08 25.52 -4.60
N TYR A 45 3.00 26.28 -4.87
CA TYR A 45 1.68 25.67 -5.11
C TYR A 45 1.67 24.77 -6.34
N ALA A 46 2.38 25.15 -7.41
CA ALA A 46 2.50 24.33 -8.61
C ALA A 46 3.18 22.98 -8.32
N SER A 47 4.14 22.94 -7.40
CA SER A 47 4.80 21.71 -6.97
C SER A 47 3.90 20.80 -6.14
N LEU A 48 2.84 21.33 -5.52
CA LEU A 48 1.90 20.58 -4.70
C LEU A 48 0.73 19.98 -5.49
N LEU A 49 0.41 20.52 -6.68
CA LEU A 49 -0.68 20.03 -7.55
C LEU A 49 -0.65 18.53 -7.83
N PRO A 50 0.51 17.87 -8.05
CA PRO A 50 0.54 16.42 -8.26
C PRO A 50 0.12 15.60 -7.03
N PHE A 51 0.16 16.20 -5.84
CA PHE A 51 -0.14 15.56 -4.56
C PHE A 51 -1.56 15.85 -4.07
N THR A 52 -2.32 16.67 -4.77
CA THR A 52 -3.72 16.92 -4.43
C THR A 52 -4.59 15.73 -4.81
N ASP A 53 -5.71 15.57 -4.11
CA ASP A 53 -6.66 14.48 -4.34
C ASP A 53 -7.22 14.47 -5.77
N SER A 54 -7.66 13.30 -6.24
CA SER A 54 -8.13 13.13 -7.61
C SER A 54 -9.34 14.01 -7.97
N TYR A 55 -10.18 14.36 -6.99
CA TYR A 55 -11.32 15.26 -7.17
C TYR A 55 -10.96 16.74 -7.37
N THR A 56 -9.76 17.18 -6.98
CA THR A 56 -9.33 18.58 -7.25
C THR A 56 -8.83 18.73 -8.68
N LEU A 57 -8.31 17.66 -9.27
CA LEU A 57 -7.77 17.63 -10.62
C LEU A 57 -8.85 17.38 -11.67
N SER A 58 -9.94 16.71 -11.29
CA SER A 58 -10.99 16.33 -12.23
C SER A 58 -12.37 16.31 -11.57
N ALA A 59 -13.33 16.95 -12.23
CA ALA A 59 -14.71 17.08 -11.75
C ALA A 59 -15.50 15.76 -11.77
N ASP A 60 -14.99 14.73 -12.45
CA ASP A 60 -15.61 13.40 -12.52
C ASP A 60 -15.50 12.62 -11.20
N TYR A 61 -14.61 13.04 -10.30
CA TYR A 61 -14.38 12.38 -9.02
C TYR A 61 -15.17 13.08 -7.93
N GLU A 62 -15.92 12.30 -7.17
CA GLU A 62 -16.66 12.77 -6.01
C GLU A 62 -15.84 12.61 -4.72
N ARG A 63 -15.98 13.57 -3.81
CA ARG A 63 -15.39 13.53 -2.47
C ARG A 63 -16.10 12.47 -1.62
N VAL A 64 -15.33 11.69 -0.86
CA VAL A 64 -15.84 10.58 -0.03
C VAL A 64 -15.44 10.69 1.44
N SER A 65 -15.57 11.89 2.02
CA SER A 65 -15.19 12.17 3.41
C SER A 65 -15.95 11.31 4.43
N MET A 66 -17.21 10.94 4.16
CA MET A 66 -17.97 10.04 5.04
C MET A 66 -17.35 8.64 5.08
N ILE A 67 -16.96 8.09 3.93
CA ILE A 67 -16.36 6.75 3.84
C ILE A 67 -15.00 6.73 4.54
N ASN A 68 -14.19 7.77 4.31
CA ASN A 68 -12.90 7.91 4.97
C ASN A 68 -13.04 8.01 6.50
N ARG A 69 -14.03 8.74 7.02
CA ARG A 69 -14.34 8.78 8.46
C ARG A 69 -14.78 7.44 9.03
N LEU A 70 -15.63 6.70 8.31
CA LEU A 70 -16.03 5.35 8.73
C LEU A 70 -14.81 4.41 8.76
N LEU A 71 -13.96 4.48 7.76
CA LEU A 71 -12.73 3.68 7.68
C LEU A 71 -11.77 4.02 8.82
N ALA A 72 -11.62 5.29 9.18
CA ALA A 72 -10.81 5.72 10.32
C ALA A 72 -11.33 5.13 11.65
N ASN A 73 -12.64 5.13 11.86
CA ASN A 73 -13.25 4.54 13.05
C ASN A 73 -13.12 3.01 13.09
N LEU A 74 -13.13 2.35 11.93
CA LEU A 74 -13.00 0.89 11.82
C LEU A 74 -11.54 0.41 11.83
N TRP A 75 -10.59 1.29 11.51
CA TRP A 75 -9.17 0.99 11.38
C TRP A 75 -8.53 0.20 12.53
N PRO A 76 -8.76 0.53 13.83
CA PRO A 76 -8.13 -0.21 14.92
C PRO A 76 -8.58 -1.68 14.95
N TYR A 77 -9.84 -1.95 14.62
CA TYR A 77 -10.39 -3.30 14.56
C TYR A 77 -9.95 -4.02 13.28
N ALA A 78 -9.99 -3.32 12.15
CA ALA A 78 -9.59 -3.84 10.85
C ALA A 78 -8.11 -4.23 10.84
N THR A 79 -7.23 -3.44 11.48
CA THR A 79 -5.79 -3.72 11.55
C THR A 79 -5.54 -5.04 12.27
N GLN A 80 -6.15 -5.26 13.43
CA GLN A 80 -5.92 -6.50 14.20
C GLN A 80 -6.39 -7.74 13.44
N ALA A 81 -7.59 -7.68 12.86
CA ALA A 81 -8.17 -8.79 12.10
C ALA A 81 -7.41 -9.03 10.79
N ALA A 82 -7.17 -7.99 9.99
CA ALA A 82 -6.47 -8.11 8.71
C ALA A 82 -5.03 -8.62 8.90
N MET A 83 -4.35 -8.22 9.97
CA MET A 83 -3.03 -8.74 10.28
C MET A 83 -3.04 -10.23 10.53
N ARG A 84 -3.96 -10.69 11.39
CA ARG A 84 -4.07 -12.08 11.77
C ARG A 84 -4.47 -12.98 10.61
N ASP A 85 -5.51 -12.57 9.89
CA ASP A 85 -6.24 -13.46 9.00
C ASP A 85 -5.77 -13.35 7.54
N GLU A 86 -5.24 -12.20 7.12
CA GLU A 86 -4.85 -11.94 5.73
C GLU A 86 -3.34 -11.73 5.57
N VAL A 87 -2.75 -10.82 6.33
CA VAL A 87 -1.35 -10.40 6.10
C VAL A 87 -0.37 -11.49 6.53
N LEU A 88 -0.47 -11.99 7.77
CA LEU A 88 0.46 -12.99 8.29
C LEU A 88 0.49 -14.29 7.45
N PRO A 89 -0.65 -14.89 7.06
CA PRO A 89 -0.64 -16.09 6.24
C PRO A 89 -0.06 -15.85 4.85
N ARG A 90 -0.41 -14.73 4.20
CA ARG A 90 0.11 -14.39 2.86
C ARG A 90 1.61 -14.15 2.88
N VAL A 91 2.12 -13.44 3.89
CA VAL A 91 3.57 -13.21 4.07
C VAL A 91 4.28 -14.53 4.34
N LYS A 92 3.69 -15.41 5.18
CA LYS A 92 4.25 -16.74 5.45
C LYS A 92 4.39 -17.54 4.15
N THR A 93 3.33 -17.65 3.36
CA THR A 93 3.35 -18.35 2.07
C THR A 93 4.35 -17.73 1.10
N ALA A 94 4.34 -16.41 0.95
CA ALA A 94 5.26 -15.71 0.06
C ALA A 94 6.73 -15.96 0.42
N LEU A 95 7.09 -15.89 1.71
CA LEU A 95 8.44 -16.18 2.20
C LEU A 95 8.82 -17.66 2.02
N GLN A 96 7.88 -18.59 2.23
CA GLN A 96 8.10 -20.00 1.98
C GLN A 96 8.46 -20.28 0.51
N ASP A 97 7.68 -19.73 -0.41
CA ASP A 97 7.86 -19.99 -1.84
C ASP A 97 9.08 -19.25 -2.43
N HIS A 98 9.32 -18.02 -1.98
CA HIS A 98 10.31 -17.14 -2.63
C HIS A 98 11.64 -17.07 -1.89
N VAL A 99 11.66 -17.28 -0.57
CA VAL A 99 12.87 -17.13 0.24
C VAL A 99 13.38 -18.47 0.70
N PHE A 100 12.61 -19.22 1.51
CA PHE A 100 13.10 -20.46 2.12
C PHE A 100 13.39 -21.56 1.10
N LYS A 101 12.60 -21.65 0.03
CA LYS A 101 12.81 -22.64 -1.04
C LYS A 101 14.01 -22.30 -1.94
N LYS A 102 14.29 -21.01 -2.16
CA LYS A 102 15.35 -20.55 -3.07
C LYS A 102 16.69 -20.37 -2.37
N PHE A 103 16.68 -19.99 -1.10
CA PHE A 103 17.89 -19.68 -0.33
C PHE A 103 18.00 -20.61 0.88
N SER A 104 18.71 -21.73 0.70
CA SER A 104 18.94 -22.72 1.76
C SER A 104 19.75 -22.19 2.95
N PHE A 105 20.48 -21.09 2.76
CA PHE A 105 21.22 -20.40 3.83
C PHE A 105 20.33 -19.51 4.71
N VAL A 106 19.06 -19.25 4.33
CA VAL A 106 18.11 -18.54 5.20
C VAL A 106 17.48 -19.58 6.13
N GLU A 107 17.87 -19.51 7.41
CA GLU A 107 17.37 -20.42 8.43
C GLU A 107 15.97 -20.01 8.86
N GLU A 108 15.78 -18.74 9.21
CA GLU A 108 14.53 -18.24 9.76
C GLU A 108 14.30 -16.76 9.44
N VAL A 109 13.03 -16.38 9.32
CA VAL A 109 12.59 -14.99 9.25
C VAL A 109 11.54 -14.81 10.34
N LEU A 110 11.81 -13.88 11.25
CA LEU A 110 10.93 -13.49 12.35
C LEU A 110 10.24 -12.18 11.98
N LEU A 111 8.93 -12.10 12.13
CA LEU A 111 8.16 -10.85 12.03
C LEU A 111 7.54 -10.57 13.40
N GLY A 112 8.05 -9.55 14.10
CA GLY A 112 7.72 -9.30 15.49
C GLY A 112 7.92 -10.55 16.36
N ASN A 113 6.97 -10.82 17.25
CA ASN A 113 6.95 -12.01 18.11
C ASN A 113 6.56 -13.32 17.40
N ARG A 114 6.40 -13.36 16.07
CA ARG A 114 5.95 -14.55 15.32
C ARG A 114 7.03 -15.07 14.36
N SER A 115 7.27 -16.39 14.41
CA SER A 115 8.12 -17.09 13.44
C SER A 115 7.33 -17.47 12.18
N MET A 116 7.97 -17.36 11.01
CA MET A 116 7.38 -17.70 9.72
C MET A 116 7.65 -19.14 9.25
N ARG A 117 8.44 -19.94 9.98
CA ARG A 117 8.84 -21.30 9.58
C ARG A 117 8.26 -22.43 10.47
N ASP A 118 7.61 -22.05 11.57
CA ASP A 118 7.04 -22.86 12.66
C ASP A 118 7.98 -23.34 13.78
N GLU A 119 7.38 -23.27 14.98
CA GLU A 119 7.65 -23.67 16.37
C GLU A 119 8.88 -23.16 17.16
N GLU A 120 8.53 -22.41 18.23
CA GLU A 120 9.30 -22.02 19.42
C GLU A 120 10.82 -21.99 19.27
N SER A 121 11.32 -21.01 18.53
CA SER A 121 12.73 -20.64 18.65
C SER A 121 12.94 -19.15 18.45
N TRP A 122 13.77 -18.60 19.35
CA TRP A 122 14.38 -17.26 19.31
C TRP A 122 13.44 -16.04 19.38
N THR A 123 12.17 -16.20 19.79
CA THR A 123 11.28 -15.05 20.05
C THR A 123 11.77 -14.15 21.19
N ALA A 124 12.69 -14.59 22.05
CA ALA A 124 13.23 -13.81 23.16
C ALA A 124 13.78 -12.42 22.75
N CYS A 125 14.29 -12.26 21.52
CA CYS A 125 14.82 -10.98 21.05
C CYS A 125 13.76 -10.03 20.45
N LEU A 126 12.55 -10.52 20.17
CA LEU A 126 11.43 -9.77 19.58
C LEU A 126 10.13 -9.94 20.39
N GLN A 127 10.21 -10.42 21.63
CA GLN A 127 9.04 -10.70 22.49
C GLN A 127 8.19 -9.46 22.73
N ASP A 128 8.82 -8.29 22.83
CA ASP A 128 8.17 -6.99 23.06
C ASP A 128 7.81 -6.26 21.75
N LYS A 129 8.06 -6.86 20.59
CA LYS A 129 7.91 -6.22 19.28
C LYS A 129 6.70 -6.77 18.55
N ASP A 130 5.66 -5.94 18.47
CA ASP A 130 4.45 -6.23 17.74
C ASP A 130 4.49 -5.70 16.30
N PHE A 131 3.81 -6.43 15.41
CA PHE A 131 3.59 -6.00 14.05
C PHE A 131 2.32 -5.15 13.97
N SER A 132 2.46 -3.87 13.60
CA SER A 132 1.33 -2.94 13.46
C SER A 132 1.32 -2.28 12.08
N LEU A 133 0.14 -2.19 11.44
CA LEU A 133 -0.06 -1.45 10.18
C LEU A 133 -0.10 0.05 10.42
N GLY A 134 0.24 0.53 11.60
CA GLY A 134 0.16 1.93 11.98
C GLY A 134 -1.23 2.36 12.41
N SER A 135 -1.32 3.56 12.96
CA SER A 135 -2.57 4.16 13.44
C SER A 135 -3.32 4.91 12.35
N LYS A 136 -2.70 5.14 11.19
CA LYS A 136 -3.26 5.92 10.08
C LYS A 136 -3.92 5.00 9.05
N PRO A 137 -5.23 5.13 8.81
CA PRO A 137 -5.94 4.33 7.82
C PRO A 137 -5.54 4.70 6.38
N PRO A 138 -5.78 3.81 5.41
CA PRO A 138 -5.79 4.17 4.01
C PRO A 138 -6.93 5.16 3.73
N ARG A 139 -6.75 6.01 2.72
CA ARG A 139 -7.69 7.05 2.30
C ARG A 139 -8.10 6.82 0.86
N ILE A 140 -9.38 7.01 0.58
CA ILE A 140 -9.90 7.02 -0.79
C ILE A 140 -9.84 8.47 -1.29
N ALA A 141 -9.09 8.70 -2.37
CA ALA A 141 -8.84 10.03 -2.93
C ALA A 141 -10.02 10.54 -3.78
N GLY A 142 -11.01 9.69 -4.05
CA GLY A 142 -12.25 10.02 -4.73
C GLY A 142 -12.91 8.78 -5.31
N ILE A 143 -14.15 8.91 -5.76
CA ILE A 143 -14.81 7.86 -6.54
C ILE A 143 -15.29 8.48 -7.84
N LYS A 144 -14.92 7.86 -8.95
CA LYS A 144 -15.42 8.19 -10.28
C LYS A 144 -16.32 7.07 -10.78
N LYS A 145 -17.52 7.41 -11.24
CA LYS A 145 -18.40 6.47 -11.92
C LYS A 145 -18.00 6.40 -13.39
N SER A 146 -17.67 5.21 -13.87
CA SER A 146 -17.44 4.99 -15.31
C SER A 146 -18.75 4.68 -16.04
N VAL A 147 -18.73 4.65 -17.37
CA VAL A 147 -19.92 4.30 -18.16
C VAL A 147 -20.36 2.87 -17.81
N THR A 148 -21.62 2.71 -17.44
CA THR A 148 -22.22 1.45 -16.95
C THR A 148 -23.35 1.00 -17.87
N SER A 149 -23.52 -0.32 -18.04
CA SER A 149 -24.76 -0.91 -18.58
C SER A 149 -25.79 -1.20 -17.47
N ASP A 150 -27.00 -1.60 -17.85
CA ASP A 150 -28.15 -1.74 -16.92
C ASP A 150 -27.91 -2.75 -15.78
N ASN A 151 -27.02 -3.73 -15.97
CA ASN A 151 -26.75 -4.82 -15.02
C ASN A 151 -25.34 -4.79 -14.41
N GLU A 152 -24.60 -3.68 -14.55
CA GLU A 152 -23.26 -3.56 -13.99
C GLU A 152 -22.96 -2.17 -13.44
N VAL A 153 -22.15 -2.09 -12.39
CA VAL A 153 -21.62 -0.82 -11.89
C VAL A 153 -20.10 -0.87 -11.95
N ILE A 154 -19.49 0.14 -12.57
CA ILE A 154 -18.04 0.27 -12.68
C ILE A 154 -17.62 1.57 -12.00
N LEU A 155 -16.77 1.45 -10.98
CA LEU A 155 -16.25 2.54 -10.18
C LEU A 155 -14.73 2.57 -10.29
N GLU A 156 -14.16 3.75 -10.47
CA GLU A 156 -12.72 3.98 -10.36
C GLU A 156 -12.44 4.62 -9.00
N VAL A 157 -11.64 3.92 -8.20
CA VAL A 157 -11.39 4.21 -6.79
C VAL A 157 -9.88 4.26 -6.54
N PRO A 158 -9.25 5.44 -6.68
CA PRO A 158 -7.88 5.67 -6.25
C PRO A 158 -7.78 5.63 -4.72
N LEU A 159 -6.87 4.78 -4.24
CA LEU A 159 -6.55 4.60 -2.83
C LEU A 159 -5.12 5.05 -2.58
N VAL A 160 -4.94 5.82 -1.52
CA VAL A 160 -3.62 6.28 -1.07
C VAL A 160 -3.47 5.95 0.41
N TRP A 161 -2.32 5.43 0.79
CA TRP A 161 -2.05 5.04 2.15
C TRP A 161 -0.60 5.36 2.51
N GLY A 162 -0.42 6.32 3.41
CA GLY A 162 0.85 6.59 4.07
C GLY A 162 0.74 6.16 5.53
N SER A 163 1.34 5.03 5.86
CA SER A 163 1.29 4.46 7.21
C SER A 163 2.52 4.85 8.03
N ASN A 164 2.30 5.11 9.32
CA ASN A 164 3.35 5.20 10.33
C ASN A 164 3.73 3.83 10.92
N CYS A 165 3.53 2.74 10.16
CA CYS A 165 3.88 1.41 10.61
C CYS A 165 5.37 1.30 10.92
N LYS A 166 5.67 0.56 11.99
CA LYS A 166 7.01 0.09 12.30
C LYS A 166 6.93 -1.42 12.43
N LEU A 167 7.65 -2.11 11.57
CA LEU A 167 7.71 -3.56 11.53
C LEU A 167 9.15 -3.97 11.81
N ASP A 168 9.36 -4.60 12.96
CA ASP A 168 10.62 -5.25 13.27
C ASP A 168 10.66 -6.65 12.63
N VAL A 169 11.63 -6.86 11.75
CA VAL A 169 11.89 -8.15 11.11
C VAL A 169 13.28 -8.60 11.51
N ALA A 170 13.47 -9.86 11.87
CA ALA A 170 14.81 -10.41 12.02
C ALA A 170 15.03 -11.57 11.06
N VAL A 171 16.18 -11.58 10.40
CA VAL A 171 16.57 -12.66 9.50
C VAL A 171 17.75 -13.40 10.11
N ILE A 172 17.62 -14.72 10.24
CA ILE A 172 18.67 -15.62 10.72
C ILE A 172 19.24 -16.34 9.52
N LEU A 173 20.52 -16.12 9.24
CA LEU A 173 21.26 -16.80 8.17
C LEU A 173 22.19 -17.86 8.77
N ARG A 174 22.21 -19.03 8.14
CA ARG A 174 23.11 -20.14 8.47
C ARG A 174 24.19 -20.26 7.40
N LEU A 175 25.43 -19.96 7.79
CA LEU A 175 26.62 -20.08 6.97
C LEU A 175 27.56 -21.12 7.60
N GLY A 176 27.25 -22.41 7.39
CA GLY A 176 27.97 -23.51 8.01
C GLY A 176 27.75 -23.57 9.54
N PRO A 177 28.81 -23.48 10.38
CA PRO A 177 28.65 -23.44 11.84
C PRO A 177 28.25 -22.05 12.36
N LEU A 178 28.37 -21.00 11.54
CA LEU A 178 28.07 -19.63 11.95
C LEU A 178 26.59 -19.32 11.70
N ARG A 179 25.93 -18.78 12.73
CA ARG A 179 24.60 -18.17 12.62
C ARG A 179 24.73 -16.67 12.69
N VAL A 180 24.24 -15.97 11.67
CA VAL A 180 24.24 -14.50 11.60
C VAL A 180 22.82 -14.00 11.82
N PHE A 181 22.65 -13.15 12.81
CA PHE A 181 21.38 -12.50 13.13
C PHE A 181 21.36 -11.09 12.54
N ILE A 182 20.38 -10.80 11.69
CA ILE A 182 20.22 -9.50 11.00
C ILE A 182 18.90 -8.88 11.42
N PRO A 183 18.91 -7.92 12.37
CA PRO A 183 17.71 -7.21 12.80
C PRO A 183 17.41 -6.01 11.89
N LEU A 184 16.30 -6.11 11.19
CA LEU A 184 15.75 -5.15 10.24
C LEU A 184 14.53 -4.44 10.82
N GLU A 185 14.33 -3.19 10.40
CA GLU A 185 13.17 -2.37 10.71
C GLU A 185 12.60 -1.87 9.38
N LEU A 186 11.39 -2.30 9.08
CA LEU A 186 10.55 -1.78 8.01
C LEU A 186 9.73 -0.62 8.55
N SER A 187 9.88 0.54 7.94
CA SER A 187 9.20 1.78 8.33
C SER A 187 8.68 2.50 7.09
N ASP A 188 7.82 3.50 7.30
CA ASP A 188 7.41 4.44 6.27
C ASP A 188 6.73 3.74 5.06
N LEU A 189 5.70 2.91 5.30
CA LEU A 189 4.96 2.19 4.26
C LEU A 189 4.02 3.11 3.49
N HIS A 190 4.25 3.18 2.19
CA HIS A 190 3.56 4.08 1.28
C HIS A 190 2.98 3.28 0.13
N VAL A 191 1.67 3.38 -0.05
CA VAL A 191 0.94 2.65 -1.06
C VAL A 191 0.03 3.61 -1.81
N LYS A 192 0.17 3.67 -3.13
CA LYS A 192 -0.75 4.35 -4.04
C LYS A 192 -1.25 3.34 -5.06
N VAL A 193 -2.57 3.22 -5.13
CA VAL A 193 -3.26 2.21 -5.92
C VAL A 193 -4.38 2.88 -6.70
N GLU A 194 -4.39 2.69 -8.01
CA GLU A 194 -5.53 3.06 -8.86
C GLU A 194 -6.33 1.80 -9.14
N SER A 195 -7.48 1.67 -8.49
CA SER A 195 -8.33 0.48 -8.60
C SER A 195 -9.61 0.76 -9.38
N ARG A 196 -10.11 -0.27 -10.05
CA ARG A 196 -11.44 -0.31 -10.66
C ARG A 196 -12.25 -1.42 -10.02
N ILE A 197 -13.41 -1.06 -9.51
CA ILE A 197 -14.37 -1.98 -8.88
C ILE A 197 -15.53 -2.16 -9.85
N THR A 198 -15.71 -3.39 -10.33
CA THR A 198 -16.80 -3.79 -11.20
C THR A 198 -17.76 -4.70 -10.43
N VAL A 199 -19.00 -4.26 -10.26
CA VAL A 199 -20.09 -5.02 -9.65
C VAL A 199 -20.93 -5.61 -10.78
N LYS A 200 -20.94 -6.94 -10.90
CA LYS A 200 -21.66 -7.67 -11.96
C LYS A 200 -21.94 -9.12 -11.57
N PRO A 201 -23.16 -9.65 -11.78
CA PRO A 201 -24.38 -8.92 -12.18
C PRO A 201 -24.97 -8.14 -11.01
N LEU A 202 -25.73 -7.09 -11.30
CA LEU A 202 -26.68 -6.53 -10.34
C LEU A 202 -27.87 -7.49 -10.22
N VAL A 203 -28.29 -7.74 -8.98
CA VAL A 203 -29.38 -8.67 -8.66
C VAL A 203 -30.50 -7.88 -7.99
N GLU A 204 -31.76 -8.31 -8.13
CA GLU A 204 -32.92 -7.62 -7.56
C GLU A 204 -33.11 -7.93 -6.06
N GLU A 205 -32.44 -8.96 -5.55
CA GLU A 205 -32.45 -9.32 -4.13
C GLU A 205 -31.34 -8.59 -3.37
N MET A 206 -31.69 -7.96 -2.26
CA MET A 206 -30.74 -7.30 -1.36
C MET A 206 -29.62 -8.28 -0.95
N PRO A 207 -28.33 -7.91 -1.06
CA PRO A 207 -27.78 -6.54 -1.18
C PRO A 207 -27.64 -6.00 -2.62
N CYS A 208 -28.32 -6.59 -3.60
CA CYS A 208 -28.34 -6.22 -5.01
C CYS A 208 -27.00 -6.40 -5.75
N VAL A 209 -26.12 -7.24 -5.19
CA VAL A 209 -24.76 -7.49 -5.67
C VAL A 209 -24.58 -8.98 -5.93
N GLY A 210 -24.45 -9.38 -7.19
CA GLY A 210 -24.17 -10.77 -7.56
C GLY A 210 -22.68 -11.12 -7.53
N GLY A 211 -21.81 -10.15 -7.82
CA GLY A 211 -20.36 -10.34 -7.82
C GLY A 211 -19.62 -9.01 -7.79
N VAL A 212 -18.47 -8.97 -7.13
CA VAL A 212 -17.58 -7.81 -7.07
C VAL A 212 -16.20 -8.24 -7.55
N THR A 213 -15.71 -7.56 -8.57
CA THR A 213 -14.37 -7.74 -9.12
C THR A 213 -13.59 -6.46 -8.91
N ILE A 214 -12.40 -6.57 -8.33
CA ILE A 214 -11.48 -5.46 -8.14
C ILE A 214 -10.28 -5.69 -9.07
N SER A 215 -9.98 -4.71 -9.92
CA SER A 215 -8.81 -4.72 -10.80
C SER A 215 -7.96 -3.47 -10.58
N LEU A 216 -6.68 -3.57 -10.94
CA LEU A 216 -5.74 -2.46 -10.87
C LEU A 216 -5.67 -1.83 -12.27
N LEU A 217 -5.89 -0.52 -12.35
CA LEU A 217 -5.79 0.24 -13.61
C LEU A 217 -4.33 0.39 -14.04
N GLN A 218 -3.45 0.53 -13.06
CA GLN A 218 -2.02 0.69 -13.24
C GLN A 218 -1.28 -0.13 -12.19
N ALA A 219 0.02 -0.37 -12.44
CA ALA A 219 0.86 -1.02 -11.46
C ALA A 219 0.86 -0.20 -10.15
N PRO A 220 0.60 -0.85 -9.00
CA PRO A 220 0.53 -0.16 -7.73
C PRO A 220 1.92 0.37 -7.37
N HIS A 221 1.96 1.58 -6.83
CA HIS A 221 3.20 2.17 -6.34
C HIS A 221 3.32 1.87 -4.85
N VAL A 222 4.38 1.14 -4.48
CA VAL A 222 4.65 0.73 -3.11
C VAL A 222 6.08 1.11 -2.76
N ASP A 223 6.24 2.01 -1.79
CA ASP A 223 7.51 2.45 -1.27
C ASP A 223 7.58 2.14 0.24
N MET A 224 8.75 1.69 0.70
CA MET A 224 9.02 1.35 2.10
C MET A 224 10.49 1.62 2.41
N SER A 225 10.78 1.96 3.66
CA SER A 225 12.15 2.11 4.17
C SER A 225 12.56 0.87 4.95
N LEU A 226 13.70 0.26 4.60
CA LEU A 226 14.29 -0.88 5.31
C LEU A 226 15.60 -0.47 5.98
N LYS A 227 15.58 -0.32 7.31
CA LYS A 227 16.71 0.09 8.14
C LYS A 227 17.24 -1.12 8.91
N LEU A 228 18.55 -1.21 9.13
CA LEU A 228 19.09 -2.08 10.17
C LEU A 228 18.80 -1.39 11.51
N SER A 229 18.32 -2.12 12.51
CA SER A 229 17.96 -1.57 13.85
C SER A 229 19.09 -0.78 14.56
N HIS A 230 20.33 -0.83 14.05
CA HIS A 230 21.48 -0.05 14.52
C HIS A 230 21.75 1.22 13.69
N GLY A 231 20.78 1.69 12.89
CA GLY A 231 20.84 2.96 12.16
C GLY A 231 21.51 2.92 10.79
N VAL A 232 21.81 1.73 10.24
CA VAL A 232 22.38 1.57 8.90
C VAL A 232 21.25 1.32 7.90
N ASP A 233 21.07 2.21 6.90
CA ASP A 233 20.10 2.02 5.83
C ASP A 233 20.56 0.94 4.84
N LEU A 234 19.88 -0.22 4.82
CA LEU A 234 20.20 -1.29 3.86
C LEU A 234 19.62 -1.03 2.47
N MET A 235 18.63 -0.13 2.31
CA MET A 235 18.14 0.24 0.99
C MET A 235 19.17 1.06 0.18
N ALA A 236 20.18 1.60 0.86
CA ALA A 236 21.35 2.18 0.23
C ALA A 236 22.33 1.13 -0.33
N LEU A 237 22.20 -0.15 0.07
CA LEU A 237 23.01 -1.25 -0.48
C LEU A 237 22.36 -1.76 -1.78
N PRO A 238 23.08 -1.69 -2.92
CA PRO A 238 22.49 -1.94 -4.24
C PRO A 238 21.88 -3.34 -4.39
N LEU A 239 22.47 -4.37 -3.75
CA LEU A 239 21.96 -5.75 -3.81
C LEU A 239 20.62 -5.97 -3.09
N VAL A 240 20.35 -5.25 -2.00
CA VAL A 240 19.13 -5.45 -1.19
C VAL A 240 17.94 -4.79 -1.87
N LYS A 241 18.13 -3.58 -2.40
CA LYS A 241 17.10 -2.84 -3.14
C LYS A 241 16.58 -3.60 -4.35
N GLU A 242 17.46 -4.26 -5.11
CA GLU A 242 17.08 -5.06 -6.28
C GLU A 242 16.28 -6.31 -5.89
N GLY A 243 16.71 -7.02 -4.83
CA GLY A 243 16.00 -8.21 -4.35
C GLY A 243 14.59 -7.92 -3.82
N VAL A 244 14.43 -6.84 -3.05
CA VAL A 244 13.13 -6.41 -2.52
C VAL A 244 12.19 -5.96 -3.65
N ARG A 245 12.69 -5.12 -4.57
CA ARG A 245 11.90 -4.66 -5.72
C ARG A 245 11.45 -5.82 -6.60
N TRP A 246 12.34 -6.77 -6.85
CA TRP A 246 12.00 -7.98 -7.61
C TRP A 246 10.94 -8.82 -6.90
N GLY A 247 11.06 -9.02 -5.58
CA GLY A 247 10.05 -9.73 -4.79
C GLY A 247 8.67 -9.07 -4.84
N LEU A 248 8.61 -7.76 -4.64
CA LEU A 248 7.37 -6.98 -4.72
C LEU A 248 6.75 -7.03 -6.13
N GLN A 249 7.56 -6.90 -7.18
CA GLN A 249 7.09 -6.96 -8.57
C GLN A 249 6.65 -8.37 -8.98
N SER A 250 7.27 -9.43 -8.44
CA SER A 250 6.87 -10.82 -8.69
C SER A 250 5.57 -11.21 -7.99
N SER A 251 5.20 -10.51 -6.92
CA SER A 251 3.95 -10.72 -6.19
C SER A 251 2.79 -9.86 -6.71
N ALA A 252 3.07 -8.85 -7.55
CA ALA A 252 2.02 -8.09 -8.23
C ALA A 252 1.45 -8.93 -9.38
N PRO A 253 0.11 -9.05 -9.53
CA PRO A 253 -0.45 -9.72 -10.68
C PRO A 253 0.03 -9.02 -11.95
N GLY A 254 0.47 -9.79 -12.95
CA GLY A 254 0.84 -9.26 -14.26
C GLY A 254 -0.31 -8.45 -14.88
N PRO A 255 -0.03 -7.61 -15.89
CA PRO A 255 -1.06 -6.82 -16.54
C PRO A 255 -2.18 -7.75 -17.05
N CYS A 256 -3.38 -7.60 -16.48
CA CYS A 256 -4.58 -8.24 -17.00
C CYS A 256 -4.86 -7.63 -18.37
N SER A 257 -4.44 -8.34 -19.41
CA SER A 257 -4.94 -8.14 -20.76
C SER A 257 -6.44 -8.43 -20.75
N ASP A 258 -7.24 -7.52 -21.30
CA ASP A 258 -8.65 -7.71 -21.64
C ASP A 258 -8.76 -8.86 -22.65
N ASP A 259 -8.72 -10.11 -22.20
CA ASP A 259 -9.34 -11.21 -22.92
C ASP A 259 -9.66 -12.39 -22.01
N HIS A 260 -10.79 -13.01 -22.29
CA HIS A 260 -11.48 -13.99 -21.46
C HIS A 260 -10.61 -15.18 -20.97
N ARG A 261 -10.44 -15.32 -19.66
CA ARG A 261 -10.79 -16.52 -18.84
C ARG A 261 -10.08 -16.51 -17.48
N PHE A 262 -10.85 -16.81 -16.44
CA PHE A 262 -10.46 -17.43 -15.17
C PHE A 262 -8.96 -17.65 -14.93
N CYS A 263 -8.39 -16.88 -14.00
CA CYS A 263 -7.24 -17.32 -13.21
C CYS A 263 -7.65 -17.37 -11.74
N HIS A 264 -8.20 -18.52 -11.33
CA HIS A 264 -8.06 -18.97 -9.95
C HIS A 264 -6.57 -19.24 -9.72
N THR A 265 -5.97 -18.58 -8.73
CA THR A 265 -4.76 -19.10 -8.09
C THR A 265 -5.19 -19.85 -6.84
N ARG A 266 -4.78 -21.12 -6.81
CA ARG A 266 -4.78 -22.01 -5.65
C ARG A 266 -3.66 -21.60 -4.71
#